data_AF-A0A959ZW32-F1
#
_entry.id   AF-A0A959ZW32-F1
#
_cell.length_a   1.000
_cell.length_b   1.000
_cell.length_c   1.000
_cell.angle_alpha   90.00
_cell.angle_beta   90.00
_cell.angle_gamma   90.00
#
_symmetry.space_group_name_H-M   'P 1'
#
loop_
_entity.id
_entity.type
_entity.pdbx_description
1 polymer ?
#
loop_
_entity_poly.entity_id
_entity_poly.type
_entity_poly.pdbx_seq_one_letter_code
_entity_poly.pdbx_strand_id
1 'polypeptide(L)'
;MEITGAGGRRRREEWEGGAHAHLGIAVPGFPSLFLMYGPNTNTSGGSIVFYLEAQAAYIRQALQRVRDAGAAAIAVRPEVEARSDRETQARFAGTAWLECDSWYRNESGRIVANWPGYMREYADRTEHLDPGDYELISSP
;
A
#
# COMPACT_ATOMS: atom_id res chain seq x y z
N MET A 1 4.73 -17.71 -0.54
CA MET A 1 3.52 -17.89 0.26
C MET A 1 2.31 -17.70 -0.64
N GLU A 2 1.33 -18.59 -0.56
CA GLU A 2 0.04 -18.44 -1.24
C GLU A 2 -0.91 -17.67 -0.31
N ILE A 3 -1.54 -16.62 -0.82
CA ILE A 3 -2.48 -15.78 -0.08
C ILE A 3 -3.75 -15.64 -0.94
N THR A 4 -4.88 -15.97 -0.33
CA THR A 4 -6.20 -15.89 -0.96
C THR A 4 -7.03 -14.84 -0.24
N GLY A 5 -7.55 -13.88 -1.00
CA GLY A 5 -8.41 -12.79 -0.54
C GLY A 5 -9.89 -13.14 -0.64
N ALA A 6 -10.72 -12.10 -0.55
CA ALA A 6 -12.17 -12.23 -0.64
C ALA A 6 -12.59 -12.80 -2.01
N GLY A 7 -13.61 -13.66 -2.02
CA GLY A 7 -14.14 -14.26 -3.25
C GLY A 7 -13.14 -15.18 -3.98
N GLY A 8 -12.11 -15.69 -3.30
CA GLY A 8 -11.13 -16.62 -3.89
C GLY A 8 -10.00 -15.96 -4.68
N ARG A 9 -9.89 -14.62 -4.64
CA ARG A 9 -8.83 -13.88 -5.35
C ARG A 9 -7.44 -14.30 -4.90
N ARG A 10 -6.53 -14.56 -5.82
CA ARG A 10 -5.15 -14.90 -5.48
C ARG A 10 -4.24 -13.70 -5.64
N ARG A 11 -3.40 -13.43 -4.63
CA ARG A 11 -2.46 -12.29 -4.64
C ARG A 11 -1.42 -12.36 -5.76
N ARG A 12 -1.17 -13.56 -6.29
CA ARG A 12 -0.28 -13.74 -7.45
C ARG A 12 -0.91 -13.14 -8.71
N GLU A 13 -2.20 -13.40 -8.91
CA GLU A 13 -2.97 -12.93 -10.07
C GLU A 13 -3.15 -11.41 -10.01
N GLU A 14 -3.47 -10.87 -8.83
CA GLU A 14 -3.62 -9.41 -8.62
C GLU A 14 -2.35 -8.61 -8.99
N TRP A 15 -1.16 -9.19 -8.78
CA TRP A 15 0.12 -8.50 -8.99
C TRP A 15 0.86 -8.92 -10.26
N GLU A 16 0.21 -9.59 -11.22
CA GLU A 16 0.85 -9.95 -12.50
C GLU A 16 1.38 -8.72 -13.24
N GLY A 17 0.69 -7.58 -13.15
CA GLY A 17 1.11 -6.30 -13.73
C GLY A 17 2.21 -5.54 -12.94
N GLY A 18 2.64 -6.09 -11.80
CA GLY A 18 3.51 -5.43 -10.84
C GLY A 18 2.79 -5.12 -9.54
N ALA A 19 3.48 -5.27 -8.40
CA ALA A 19 2.85 -5.13 -7.10
C ALA A 19 2.38 -3.68 -6.84
N HIS A 20 1.22 -3.57 -6.18
CA HIS A 20 0.59 -2.30 -5.81
C HIS A 20 -0.23 -2.48 -4.53
N ALA A 21 -0.33 -1.39 -3.76
CA ALA A 21 -1.08 -1.31 -2.51
C ALA A 21 -1.28 0.15 -2.14
N HIS A 22 -2.38 0.47 -1.44
CA HIS A 22 -2.63 1.81 -0.92
C HIS A 22 -1.58 2.12 0.15
N LEU A 23 -0.80 3.19 -0.09
CA LEU A 23 0.37 3.60 0.70
C LEU A 23 1.42 2.48 0.86
N GLY A 24 1.40 1.45 0.00
CA GLY A 24 2.22 0.26 0.17
C GLY A 24 1.83 -0.64 1.33
N ILE A 25 0.66 -0.40 1.94
CA ILE A 25 0.21 -1.07 3.17
C ILE A 25 -1.00 -1.98 2.88
N ALA A 26 -2.08 -1.45 2.31
CA ALA A 26 -3.35 -2.18 2.17
C ALA A 26 -3.62 -2.61 0.72
N VAL A 27 -4.00 -3.88 0.53
CA VAL A 27 -4.25 -4.48 -0.79
C VAL A 27 -5.76 -4.62 -1.03
N PRO A 28 -6.32 -4.06 -2.11
CA PRO A 28 -7.75 -4.15 -2.39
C PRO A 28 -8.15 -5.62 -2.64
N GLY A 29 -9.31 -6.02 -2.13
CA GLY A 29 -9.76 -7.42 -2.23
C GLY A 29 -9.12 -8.39 -1.23
N PHE A 30 -8.21 -7.93 -0.36
CA PHE A 30 -7.63 -8.71 0.73
C PHE A 30 -7.93 -8.04 2.08
N PRO A 31 -9.15 -8.21 2.63
CA PRO A 31 -9.54 -7.59 3.90
C PRO A 31 -8.60 -7.98 5.05
N SER A 32 -8.26 -7.00 5.88
CA SER A 32 -7.37 -7.13 7.04
C SER A 32 -5.98 -7.70 6.72
N LEU A 33 -5.56 -7.74 5.45
CA LEU A 33 -4.19 -8.00 5.05
C LEU A 33 -3.45 -6.67 4.95
N PHE A 34 -2.42 -6.52 5.78
CA PHE A 34 -1.52 -5.36 5.75
C PHE A 34 -0.09 -5.79 5.48
N LEU A 35 0.59 -5.03 4.63
CA LEU A 35 1.99 -5.22 4.27
C LEU A 35 2.84 -4.23 5.07
N MET A 36 3.93 -4.75 5.62
CA MET A 36 5.04 -3.94 6.12
C MET A 36 6.12 -3.97 5.05
N TYR A 37 6.69 -2.81 4.75
CA TYR A 37 7.62 -2.64 3.64
C TYR A 37 7.07 -3.19 2.31
N GLY A 38 5.81 -2.86 2.02
CA GLY A 38 5.15 -3.29 0.80
C GLY A 38 5.58 -2.49 -0.44
N PRO A 39 4.87 -2.67 -1.56
CA PRO A 39 5.18 -2.02 -2.82
C PRO A 39 5.26 -0.50 -2.68
N ASN A 40 6.18 0.12 -3.41
CA ASN A 40 6.38 1.57 -3.42
C ASN A 40 6.71 2.22 -2.06
N THR A 41 7.37 1.51 -1.15
CA THR A 41 7.76 2.05 0.18
C THR A 41 9.27 2.06 0.42
N ASN A 42 10.06 1.55 -0.54
CA ASN A 42 11.51 1.65 -0.43
C ASN A 42 11.98 3.09 -0.57
N THR A 43 12.77 3.51 0.42
CA THR A 43 13.29 4.87 0.49
C THR A 43 14.64 4.94 -0.20
N SER A 44 14.80 5.95 -1.05
CA SER A 44 16.05 6.28 -1.72
C SER A 44 16.94 7.22 -0.91
N GLY A 45 16.39 7.78 0.18
CA GLY A 45 17.10 8.66 1.10
C GLY A 45 16.49 8.60 2.50
N GLY A 46 17.30 8.25 3.49
CA GLY A 46 16.92 8.19 4.90
C GLY A 46 16.66 6.77 5.44
N SER A 47 15.80 6.64 6.45
CA SER A 47 15.69 5.40 7.25
C SER A 47 14.46 4.58 6.89
N ILE A 48 14.66 3.31 6.53
CA ILE A 48 13.55 2.38 6.36
C ILE A 48 12.81 2.09 7.66
N VAL A 49 13.51 2.15 8.80
CA VAL A 49 12.89 1.97 10.13
C VAL A 49 11.82 3.03 10.38
N PHE A 50 12.05 4.25 9.93
CA PHE A 50 11.07 5.34 10.04
C PHE A 50 9.78 5.05 9.26
N TYR A 51 9.88 4.46 8.05
CA TYR A 51 8.71 4.02 7.29
C TYR A 51 7.98 2.90 8.01
N LEU A 52 8.71 1.92 8.55
CA LEU A 52 8.12 0.80 9.28
C LEU A 52 7.37 1.27 10.53
N GLU A 53 7.90 2.23 11.27
CA GLU A 53 7.22 2.81 12.44
C GLU A 53 5.92 3.52 12.04
N ALA A 54 5.96 4.32 10.95
CA ALA A 54 4.78 4.98 10.42
C ALA A 54 3.71 3.98 9.93
N GLN A 55 4.13 2.93 9.22
CA GLN A 55 3.26 1.83 8.80
C GLN A 55 2.62 1.10 9.99
N ALA A 56 3.41 0.77 11.02
CA ALA A 56 2.91 0.10 12.21
C ALA A 56 1.87 0.96 12.95
N ALA A 57 2.13 2.26 13.07
CA ALA A 57 1.21 3.21 13.67
C ALA A 57 -0.11 3.32 12.88
N TYR A 58 -0.03 3.35 11.55
CA TYR A 58 -1.20 3.37 10.66
C TYR A 58 -2.02 2.07 10.74
N ILE A 59 -1.35 0.90 10.69
CA ILE A 59 -2.01 -0.41 10.81
C ILE A 59 -2.71 -0.54 12.18
N ARG A 60 -2.08 -0.06 13.25
CA ARG A 60 -2.71 -0.03 14.58
C ARG A 60 -4.03 0.74 14.57
N GLN A 61 -4.11 1.88 13.87
CA GLN A 61 -5.36 2.64 13.73
C GLN A 61 -6.44 1.85 12.99
N ALA A 62 -6.09 1.14 11.92
CA ALA A 62 -7.01 0.28 11.19
C ALA A 62 -7.59 -0.83 12.08
N LEU A 63 -6.74 -1.50 12.86
CA LEU A 63 -7.14 -2.55 13.80
C LEU A 63 -8.01 -2.02 14.94
N GLN A 64 -7.68 -0.83 15.47
CA GLN A 64 -8.51 -0.15 16.46
C GLN A 64 -9.89 0.14 15.90
N ARG A 65 -9.99 0.61 14.65
CA ARG A 65 -11.28 0.87 14.01
C ARG A 65 -12.15 -0.38 13.85
N VAL A 66 -11.55 -1.51 13.46
CA VAL A 66 -12.26 -2.80 13.40
C VAL A 66 -12.82 -3.17 14.78
N ARG A 67 -11.97 -3.11 15.80
CA ARG A 67 -12.34 -3.43 17.19
C ARG A 67 -13.46 -2.52 17.70
N ASP A 68 -13.30 -1.22 17.55
CA ASP A 68 -14.21 -0.21 18.11
C ASP A 68 -15.58 -0.24 17.42
N ALA A 69 -15.64 -0.64 16.14
CA ALA A 69 -16.88 -0.82 15.40
C ALA A 69 -17.52 -2.22 15.57
N GLY A 70 -16.86 -3.16 16.26
CA GLY A 70 -17.31 -4.55 16.33
C GLY A 70 -17.38 -5.25 14.95
N ALA A 71 -16.59 -4.79 13.99
CA ALA A 71 -16.53 -5.35 12.64
C ALA A 71 -15.68 -6.63 12.60
N ALA A 72 -15.91 -7.49 11.61
CA ALA A 72 -15.07 -8.67 11.38
C ALA A 72 -13.78 -8.32 10.65
N ALA A 73 -13.82 -7.37 9.72
CA ALA A 73 -12.66 -6.98 8.93
C ALA A 73 -12.76 -5.53 8.43
N ILE A 74 -11.64 -5.04 7.88
CA ILE A 74 -11.56 -3.76 7.18
C ILE A 74 -10.88 -3.99 5.83
N ALA A 75 -11.41 -3.38 4.77
CA ALA A 75 -10.85 -3.47 3.43
C ALA A 75 -10.64 -2.07 2.86
N VAL A 76 -9.50 -1.85 2.19
CA VAL A 76 -9.31 -0.62 1.42
C VAL A 76 -10.23 -0.65 0.21
N ARG A 77 -10.81 0.52 -0.10
CA ARG A 77 -11.63 0.69 -1.30
C ARG A 77 -10.78 0.55 -2.58
N PRO A 78 -11.21 -0.24 -3.58
CA PRO A 78 -10.44 -0.41 -4.82
C PRO A 78 -10.13 0.91 -5.55
N GLU A 79 -11.07 1.85 -5.57
CA GLU A 79 -10.91 3.15 -6.22
C GLU A 79 -9.88 4.05 -5.53
N VAL A 80 -9.75 3.92 -4.20
CA VAL A 80 -8.78 4.66 -3.38
C VAL A 80 -7.38 4.15 -3.64
N GLU A 81 -7.22 2.84 -3.65
CA GLU A 81 -5.94 2.23 -3.98
C GLU A 81 -5.53 2.57 -5.42
N ALA A 82 -6.43 2.39 -6.39
CA ALA A 82 -6.13 2.68 -7.78
C ALA A 82 -5.80 4.17 -8.02
N ARG A 83 -6.43 5.09 -7.27
CA ARG A 83 -6.08 6.52 -7.29
C ARG A 83 -4.66 6.75 -6.75
N SER A 84 -4.35 6.14 -5.60
CA SER A 84 -3.03 6.25 -4.95
C SER A 84 -1.92 5.69 -5.82
N ASP A 85 -2.20 4.58 -6.50
CA ASP A 85 -1.27 3.96 -7.42
C ASP A 85 -0.98 4.86 -8.62
N ARG A 86 -2.03 5.34 -9.30
CA ARG A 86 -1.86 6.26 -10.44
C ARG A 86 -1.09 7.52 -10.06
N GLU A 87 -1.37 8.10 -8.90
CA GLU A 87 -0.64 9.26 -8.39
C GLU A 87 0.85 8.92 -8.17
N THR A 88 1.13 7.79 -7.52
CA THR A 88 2.51 7.34 -7.23
C THR A 88 3.29 7.09 -8.52
N GLN A 89 2.70 6.40 -9.49
CA GLN A 89 3.33 6.13 -10.78
C GLN A 89 3.55 7.42 -11.59
N ALA A 90 2.60 8.35 -11.60
CA ALA A 90 2.74 9.63 -12.29
C ALA A 90 3.92 10.46 -11.75
N ARG A 91 4.24 10.33 -10.46
CA ARG A 91 5.36 11.04 -9.83
C ARG A 91 6.73 10.50 -10.22
N PHE A 92 6.81 9.28 -10.75
CA PHE A 92 8.07 8.76 -11.30
C PHE A 92 8.39 9.34 -12.68
N ALA A 93 7.41 9.90 -13.39
CA ALA A 93 7.61 10.51 -14.69
C ALA A 93 8.63 11.66 -14.61
N GLY A 94 9.64 11.62 -15.48
CA GLY A 94 10.70 12.65 -15.52
C GLY A 94 11.73 12.56 -14.39
N THR A 95 11.76 11.46 -13.63
CA THR A 95 12.78 11.21 -12.61
C THR A 95 13.83 10.20 -13.10
N ALA A 96 15.03 10.24 -12.53
CA ALA A 96 16.10 9.29 -12.83
C ALA A 96 15.72 7.81 -12.58
N TRP A 97 14.66 7.55 -11.79
CA TRP A 97 14.14 6.20 -11.55
C TRP A 97 13.68 5.49 -12.83
N LEU A 98 13.26 6.25 -13.84
CA LEU A 98 12.85 5.70 -15.15
C LEU A 98 14.01 5.61 -16.16
N GLU A 99 15.13 6.28 -15.88
CA GLU A 99 16.28 6.39 -16.78
C GLU A 99 17.40 5.37 -16.45
N CYS A 100 17.32 4.67 -15.32
CA CYS A 100 18.30 3.66 -14.91
C CYS A 100 17.71 2.25 -14.88
N ASP A 101 18.42 1.30 -15.49
CA ASP A 101 18.15 -0.13 -15.31
C ASP A 101 18.43 -0.54 -13.86
N SER A 102 17.37 -0.94 -13.16
CA SER A 102 17.42 -1.25 -11.74
C SER A 102 16.31 -2.23 -11.36
N TRP A 103 16.49 -2.92 -10.24
CA TRP A 103 15.48 -3.83 -9.68
C TRP A 103 14.20 -3.12 -9.19
N TYR A 104 14.18 -1.78 -9.20
CA TYR A 104 13.02 -0.98 -8.84
C TYR A 104 11.90 -1.05 -9.88
N ARG A 105 12.27 -1.36 -11.13
CA ARG A 105 11.44 -1.36 -12.33
C ARG A 105 11.15 -2.80 -12.76
N ASN A 106 9.89 -3.13 -13.05
CA ASN A 106 9.54 -4.41 -13.66
C ASN A 106 9.74 -4.38 -15.19
N GLU A 107 9.50 -5.51 -15.86
CA GLU A 107 9.65 -5.64 -17.32
C GLU A 107 8.74 -4.68 -18.11
N SER A 108 7.57 -4.28 -17.58
CA SER A 108 6.67 -3.31 -18.22
C SER A 108 7.09 -1.85 -17.99
N GLY A 109 8.11 -1.63 -17.17
CA GLY A 109 8.65 -0.33 -16.85
C GLY A 109 7.99 0.42 -15.70
N ARG A 110 7.13 -0.27 -14.95
CA ARG A 110 6.49 0.22 -13.74
C ARG A 110 7.46 0.15 -12.55
N ILE A 111 7.50 1.19 -11.74
CA ILE A 111 8.27 1.18 -10.49
C ILE A 111 7.43 0.52 -9.41
N VAL A 112 7.93 -0.59 -8.85
CA VAL A 112 7.21 -1.41 -7.86
C VAL A 112 7.81 -1.33 -6.45
N ALA A 113 9.06 -0.91 -6.34
CA ALA A 113 9.79 -0.92 -5.08
C ALA A 113 9.76 0.43 -4.35
N ASN A 114 10.04 1.53 -5.05
CA ASN A 114 10.42 2.78 -4.41
C ASN A 114 9.23 3.72 -4.16
N TRP A 115 9.40 4.59 -3.17
CA TRP A 115 8.56 5.75 -2.92
C TRP A 115 9.13 6.99 -3.65
N PRO A 116 8.32 7.77 -4.40
CA PRO A 116 8.81 8.92 -5.17
C PRO A 116 8.97 10.22 -4.36
N GLY A 117 8.51 10.25 -3.10
CA GLY A 117 8.46 11.46 -2.27
C GLY A 117 9.49 11.51 -1.15
N TYR A 118 9.41 12.55 -0.32
CA TYR A 118 10.21 12.67 0.90
C TYR A 118 9.67 11.81 2.03
N MET A 119 10.54 11.41 2.96
CA MET A 119 10.12 10.61 4.14
C MET A 119 9.04 11.31 4.96
N ARG A 120 9.15 12.63 5.15
CA ARG A 120 8.16 13.43 5.87
C ARG A 120 6.79 13.33 5.21
N GLU A 121 6.75 13.42 3.88
CA GLU A 121 5.48 13.28 3.15
C GLU A 121 4.86 11.89 3.36
N TYR A 122 5.67 10.83 3.37
CA TYR A 122 5.17 9.49 3.67
C TYR A 122 4.61 9.40 5.10
N ALA A 123 5.30 10.00 6.07
CA ALA A 123 4.81 10.09 7.45
C ALA A 123 3.49 10.85 7.54
N ASP A 124 3.37 12.01 6.89
CA ASP A 124 2.15 12.81 6.90
C ASP A 124 0.97 12.03 6.27
N ARG A 125 1.21 11.31 5.16
CA ARG A 125 0.19 10.45 4.53
C ARG A 125 -0.22 9.24 5.37
N THR A 126 0.60 8.82 6.32
CA THR A 126 0.36 7.66 7.19
C THR A 126 0.08 8.06 8.64
N GLU A 127 0.02 9.36 8.94
CA GLU A 127 -0.21 9.87 10.29
C GLU A 127 -1.63 9.52 10.77
N HIS A 128 -2.60 9.70 9.89
CA HIS A 128 -4.01 9.46 10.18
C HIS A 128 -4.64 8.58 9.11
N LEU A 129 -5.25 7.48 9.54
CA LEU A 129 -6.10 6.68 8.66
C LEU A 129 -7.39 7.44 8.37
N ASP A 130 -7.69 7.69 7.09
CA ASP A 130 -8.96 8.24 6.66
C ASP A 130 -10.04 7.14 6.67
N PRO A 131 -11.08 7.26 7.51
CA PRO A 131 -12.21 6.33 7.48
C PRO A 131 -12.88 6.17 6.10
N GLY A 132 -12.87 7.23 5.30
CA GLY A 132 -13.45 7.26 3.96
C GLY A 132 -12.71 6.37 2.96
N ASP A 133 -11.44 6.07 3.22
CA ASP A 133 -10.61 5.23 2.35
C ASP A 133 -10.92 3.72 2.52
N TYR A 134 -11.68 3.37 3.55
CA TYR A 134 -11.92 1.99 3.96
C TYR A 134 -13.41 1.63 4.08
N GLU A 135 -13.67 0.33 3.97
CA GLU A 135 -14.95 -0.29 4.25
C GLU A 135 -14.81 -1.27 5.41
N LEU A 136 -15.74 -1.20 6.36
CA LEU A 136 -15.85 -2.18 7.43
C LEU A 136 -16.75 -3.32 6.96
N ILE A 137 -16.30 -4.55 7.21
CA ILE A 137 -17.03 -5.77 6.88
C ILE A 137 -17.63 -6.29 8.18
N SER A 138 -18.95 -6.39 8.22
CA SER A 138 -19.67 -6.89 9.39
C SER A 138 -19.35 -8.36 9.67
N SER A 139 -19.40 -8.73 10.95
CA SER A 139 -19.44 -10.13 11.35
C SER A 139 -20.75 -10.77 10.86
N PRO A 140 -20.73 -12.04 10.40
CA PRO A 140 -21.95 -12.79 10.10
C PRO A 140 -22.80 -13.02 11.34
#